data_AF-A0A5R8WVW4-F1
#
_entry.id   AF-A0A5R8WVW4-F1
#
_cell.length_a   1.000
_cell.length_b   1.000
_cell.length_c   1.000
_cell.angle_alpha   90.00
_cell.angle_beta   90.00
_cell.angle_gamma   90.00
#
_symmetry.space_group_name_H-M   'P 1'
#
loop_
_entity.id
_entity.type
_entity.pdbx_description
1 polymer ?
#
loop_
_entity_poly.entity_id
_entity_poly.type
_entity_poly.pdbx_seq_one_letter_code
_entity_poly.pdbx_strand_id
1 'polypeptide(L)'
;MPFKFRRRQKLFPGVYLNISSKGLSATVGIKGLNVNLNGKGAYLNTGIPGTGLSSRSKIADWSTGDKGTYNPAVLHPSSASDLEDTPYYFLPKQLEGEIKSSSADSVTSSELSQVKETFLAAHQEKQAILVEVPVVTKQVRDAKRNRLLSKLFLIGLFIKKFDEDYSNKANYLDEILNQLVNCKVQLDITTDASIEIRYAALKSSFDELSRSHKIWDKTSSNRNFENKSSAGHVITRTITSLSHKNIEFINADFDALYFKNQNGSDIYIYPGFAILFDSHQNFGMVSLPELKLSFRSTRFLEEEIIPQDATVIGRTWAKVNKDGTPDRRFKANRQIPIVQYGELEFKSDSGVFEVFMFSNHEAAKKFAASYNAYVSTMQAPNHN
;
A
#
# COMPACT_ATOMS: atom_id res chain seq x y z
N MET A 1 -24.43 22.12 -12.85
CA MET A 1 -23.44 21.13 -13.33
C MET A 1 -22.87 20.40 -12.12
N PRO A 2 -22.80 19.06 -12.13
CA PRO A 2 -22.60 18.25 -10.92
C PRO A 2 -21.15 18.32 -10.44
N PHE A 3 -20.90 18.78 -9.21
CA PHE A 3 -19.58 18.68 -8.60
C PHE A 3 -19.34 17.24 -8.13
N LYS A 4 -18.39 16.56 -8.80
CA LYS A 4 -17.82 15.28 -8.37
C LYS A 4 -17.03 15.52 -7.08
N PHE A 5 -17.18 14.66 -6.05
CA PHE A 5 -16.17 14.55 -4.99
C PHE A 5 -14.90 14.00 -5.64
N ARG A 6 -14.07 14.92 -6.11
CA ARG A 6 -12.72 14.70 -6.65
C ARG A 6 -11.82 15.53 -5.77
N ARG A 7 -11.21 14.89 -4.77
CA ARG A 7 -10.15 15.53 -3.99
C ARG A 7 -8.85 15.29 -4.74
N ARG A 8 -8.22 16.38 -5.16
CA ARG A 8 -6.91 16.37 -5.79
C ARG A 8 -5.89 16.71 -4.71
N GLN A 9 -5.22 15.70 -4.17
CA GLN A 9 -4.09 15.93 -3.27
C GLN A 9 -2.83 16.04 -4.12
N LYS A 10 -2.09 17.13 -3.97
CA LYS A 10 -0.75 17.22 -4.55
C LYS A 10 0.16 16.31 -3.73
N LEU A 11 0.77 15.32 -4.36
CA LEU A 11 1.78 14.48 -3.71
C LEU A 11 3.16 15.16 -3.79
N PHE A 12 3.47 15.76 -4.94
CA PHE A 12 4.71 16.51 -5.22
C PHE A 12 4.56 17.28 -6.56
N PRO A 13 5.53 18.14 -6.98
CA PRO A 13 5.45 18.85 -8.25
C PRO A 13 5.17 17.92 -9.44
N GLY A 14 4.22 18.29 -10.31
CA GLY A 14 3.85 17.49 -11.48
C GLY A 14 2.97 16.26 -11.21
N VAL A 15 2.76 15.84 -9.95
CA VAL A 15 1.97 14.64 -9.62
C VAL A 15 0.87 14.91 -8.63
N TYR A 16 -0.33 14.47 -9.02
CA TYR A 16 -1.54 14.67 -8.26
C TYR A 16 -2.29 13.36 -8.09
N LEU A 17 -2.61 13.05 -6.84
CA LEU A 17 -3.51 11.98 -6.49
C LEU A 17 -4.94 12.51 -6.58
N ASN A 18 -5.69 12.04 -7.57
CA ASN A 18 -7.12 12.28 -7.61
C ASN A 18 -7.81 11.11 -6.92
N ILE A 19 -8.44 11.43 -5.80
CA ILE A 19 -9.27 10.50 -5.05
C ILE A 19 -10.71 10.84 -5.40
N SER A 20 -11.44 9.87 -5.94
CA SER A 20 -12.87 10.01 -6.14
C SER A 20 -13.64 8.94 -5.39
N SER A 21 -14.70 9.38 -4.72
CA SER A 21 -15.56 8.56 -3.91
C SER A 21 -16.69 7.92 -4.73
N LYS A 22 -16.40 7.52 -5.99
CA LYS A 22 -17.43 6.95 -6.86
C LYS A 22 -18.01 5.70 -6.19
N GLY A 23 -19.21 5.81 -5.64
CA GLY A 23 -19.90 4.71 -4.94
C GLY A 23 -19.91 4.77 -3.41
N LEU A 24 -19.27 5.75 -2.77
CA LEU A 24 -19.39 5.97 -1.32
C LEU A 24 -20.71 6.68 -0.98
N SER A 25 -21.44 6.16 0.00
CA SER A 25 -22.71 6.67 0.48
C SER A 25 -22.78 6.71 2.02
N ALA A 26 -22.78 7.90 2.59
CA ALA A 26 -22.95 8.07 4.04
C ALA A 26 -24.44 8.16 4.38
N THR A 27 -24.96 7.24 5.19
CA THR A 27 -26.34 7.29 5.70
C THR A 27 -26.33 7.73 7.16
N VAL A 28 -26.96 8.89 7.45
CA VAL A 28 -27.05 9.45 8.80
C VAL A 28 -28.52 9.53 9.20
N GLY A 29 -28.91 8.82 10.26
CA GLY A 29 -30.25 8.89 10.85
C GLY A 29 -30.83 7.54 11.30
N ILE A 30 -32.04 7.60 11.85
CA ILE A 30 -32.75 6.44 12.41
C ILE A 30 -33.63 5.75 11.34
N LYS A 31 -33.97 4.48 11.57
CA LYS A 31 -34.78 3.69 10.63
C LYS A 31 -36.16 4.33 10.44
N GLY A 32 -36.44 4.81 9.22
CA GLY A 32 -37.66 5.55 8.89
C GLY A 32 -37.49 7.08 8.78
N LEU A 33 -36.33 7.62 9.16
CA LEU A 33 -35.96 9.01 8.93
C LEU A 33 -34.43 9.11 8.85
N ASN A 34 -33.89 8.96 7.64
CA ASN A 34 -32.45 9.04 7.41
C ASN A 34 -32.10 9.88 6.19
N VAL A 35 -30.89 10.44 6.20
CA VAL A 35 -30.33 11.20 5.10
C VAL A 35 -29.23 10.37 4.47
N ASN A 36 -29.39 10.01 3.20
CA ASN A 36 -28.37 9.35 2.39
C ASN A 36 -27.61 10.42 1.59
N LEU A 37 -26.31 10.53 1.84
CA LEU A 37 -25.39 11.41 1.15
C LEU A 37 -24.63 10.57 0.12
N ASN A 38 -24.73 10.88 -1.16
CA ASN A 38 -23.99 10.19 -2.21
C ASN A 38 -23.47 11.19 -3.26
N GLY A 39 -22.68 10.70 -4.23
CA GLY A 39 -22.10 11.52 -5.30
C GLY A 39 -23.10 12.24 -6.24
N LYS A 40 -24.43 12.04 -6.07
CA LYS A 40 -25.50 12.68 -6.84
C LYS A 40 -26.34 13.68 -6.02
N GLY A 41 -26.10 13.81 -4.71
CA GLY A 41 -26.80 14.75 -3.81
C GLY A 41 -27.16 14.16 -2.45
N ALA A 42 -27.89 14.95 -1.64
CA ALA A 42 -28.46 14.49 -0.37
C ALA A 42 -29.91 14.07 -0.58
N TYR A 43 -30.27 12.88 -0.09
CA TYR A 43 -31.61 12.30 -0.18
C TYR A 43 -32.18 12.07 1.22
N LEU A 44 -33.36 12.63 1.50
CA LEU A 44 -34.13 12.32 2.69
C LEU A 44 -34.97 11.08 2.41
N ASN A 45 -34.79 10.04 3.21
CA ASN A 45 -35.67 8.89 3.22
C ASN A 45 -36.56 8.98 4.46
N THR A 46 -37.84 9.21 4.24
CA THR A 46 -38.87 9.15 5.28
C THR A 46 -39.71 7.89 5.07
N GLY A 47 -39.98 7.13 6.12
CA GLY A 47 -40.80 5.93 6.02
C GLY A 47 -41.29 5.46 7.37
N ILE A 48 -42.50 4.91 7.41
CA ILE A 48 -43.09 4.39 8.66
C ILE A 48 -42.67 2.92 8.80
N PRO A 49 -41.91 2.55 9.85
CA PRO A 49 -41.44 1.17 10.01
C PRO A 49 -42.61 0.18 10.10
N GLY A 50 -42.55 -0.89 9.30
CA GLY A 50 -43.54 -1.98 9.34
C GLY A 50 -44.78 -1.80 8.47
N THR A 51 -44.99 -0.64 7.85
CA THR A 51 -46.18 -0.37 7.01
C THR A 51 -45.92 -0.43 5.50
N GLY A 52 -44.65 -0.43 5.08
CA GLY A 52 -44.25 -0.43 3.67
C GLY A 52 -44.37 0.94 2.98
N LEU A 53 -44.77 1.99 3.71
CA LEU A 53 -44.86 3.35 3.20
C LEU A 53 -43.49 4.04 3.36
N SER A 54 -42.85 4.38 2.25
CA SER A 54 -41.62 5.15 2.20
C SER A 54 -41.70 6.22 1.11
N SER A 55 -41.08 7.37 1.38
CA SER A 55 -40.95 8.50 0.46
C SER A 55 -39.51 8.98 0.49
N ARG A 56 -38.95 9.18 -0.71
CA ARG A 56 -37.59 9.66 -0.92
C ARG A 56 -37.66 11.02 -1.59
N SER A 57 -37.11 12.05 -0.94
CA SER A 57 -37.05 13.41 -1.49
C SER A 57 -35.60 13.89 -1.59
N LYS A 58 -35.28 14.58 -2.69
CA LYS A 58 -33.94 15.15 -2.91
C LYS A 58 -33.87 16.48 -2.16
N ILE A 59 -32.93 16.63 -1.23
CA ILE A 59 -32.82 17.79 -0.33
C ILE A 59 -31.82 18.81 -0.87
N ALA A 60 -30.69 18.36 -1.40
CA ALA A 60 -29.62 19.25 -1.84
C ALA A 60 -29.00 18.77 -3.15
N ASP A 61 -28.79 19.73 -4.06
CA ASP A 61 -28.05 19.59 -5.30
C ASP A 61 -26.83 20.51 -5.25
N TRP A 62 -25.62 19.95 -5.28
CA TRP A 62 -24.37 20.69 -5.10
C TRP A 62 -23.89 21.29 -6.43
N SER A 63 -24.56 22.34 -6.92
CA SER A 63 -24.24 22.99 -8.19
C SER A 63 -24.14 24.51 -8.04
N THR A 64 -22.91 25.05 -8.19
CA THR A 64 -22.43 26.42 -8.59
C THR A 64 -21.60 27.27 -7.60
N GLY A 65 -20.58 27.93 -8.17
CA GLY A 65 -19.84 29.13 -7.70
C GLY A 65 -18.57 28.86 -6.88
N ASP A 66 -17.41 29.50 -7.07
CA ASP A 66 -16.87 30.43 -8.09
C ASP A 66 -15.33 30.45 -7.88
N LYS A 67 -14.62 30.96 -8.88
CA LYS A 67 -13.18 31.14 -8.97
C LYS A 67 -12.63 32.03 -7.85
N GLY A 68 -11.58 31.55 -7.17
CA GLY A 68 -10.76 32.34 -6.27
C GLY A 68 -9.30 32.31 -6.72
N THR A 69 -8.88 33.37 -7.40
CA THR A 69 -7.49 33.76 -7.65
C THR A 69 -6.71 33.87 -6.33
N TYR A 70 -5.49 33.33 -6.29
CA TYR A 70 -4.50 33.71 -5.27
C TYR A 70 -3.15 33.96 -5.95
N ASN A 71 -2.71 35.22 -5.88
CA ASN A 71 -1.37 35.66 -6.25
C ASN A 71 -0.43 35.46 -5.05
N PRO A 72 0.82 35.03 -5.26
CA PRO A 72 1.79 34.78 -4.20
C PRO A 72 2.52 36.06 -3.81
N ALA A 73 2.81 36.22 -2.51
CA ALA A 73 3.73 37.24 -2.02
C ALA A 73 5.13 36.63 -1.84
N VAL A 74 6.10 37.37 -2.34
CA VAL A 74 7.54 37.11 -2.49
C VAL A 74 8.29 37.22 -1.16
N LEU A 75 9.25 36.33 -0.91
CA LEU A 75 10.49 36.65 -0.18
C LEU A 75 11.67 35.87 -0.79
N HIS A 76 12.67 36.62 -1.26
CA HIS A 76 14.00 36.20 -1.74
C HIS A 76 15.06 36.43 -0.62
N PRO A 77 16.38 36.25 -0.84
CA PRO A 77 17.12 35.03 -0.56
C PRO A 77 18.34 35.29 0.36
N SER A 78 19.07 34.25 0.76
CA SER A 78 20.46 34.40 1.20
C SER A 78 21.29 33.16 0.86
N SER A 79 22.19 33.36 -0.11
CA SER A 79 23.47 32.70 -0.41
C SER A 79 24.35 32.44 0.83
N ALA A 80 25.41 31.65 0.86
CA ALA A 80 26.08 30.64 0.02
C ALA A 80 27.21 30.09 0.92
N SER A 81 27.72 28.88 0.69
CA SER A 81 29.17 28.60 0.66
C SER A 81 29.44 27.12 0.46
N ASP A 82 30.32 26.88 -0.51
CA ASP A 82 31.04 25.66 -0.82
C ASP A 82 31.86 25.16 0.37
N LEU A 83 32.11 23.84 0.46
CA LEU A 83 33.39 23.29 0.89
C LEU A 83 33.55 21.83 0.40
N GLU A 84 34.77 21.55 -0.01
CA GLU A 84 35.25 20.45 -0.84
C GLU A 84 35.47 19.10 -0.13
N ASP A 85 35.72 18.10 -0.98
CA ASP A 85 36.19 16.74 -0.73
C ASP A 85 37.33 16.58 0.29
N THR A 86 37.14 15.69 1.26
CA THR A 86 38.22 14.85 1.82
C THR A 86 37.70 13.44 2.15
N PRO A 87 38.45 12.36 1.84
CA PRO A 87 37.99 10.99 2.06
C PRO A 87 38.30 10.55 3.50
N TYR A 88 37.34 10.72 4.40
CA TYR A 88 37.38 10.07 5.71
C TYR A 88 36.51 8.81 5.70
N TYR A 89 37.15 7.66 5.94
CA TYR A 89 36.51 6.37 6.15
C TYR A 89 35.69 6.39 7.44
N PHE A 90 34.45 6.84 7.36
CA PHE A 90 33.41 6.51 8.35
C PHE A 90 32.94 5.08 8.07
N LEU A 91 33.34 4.13 8.92
CA LEU A 91 32.58 2.89 9.08
C LEU A 91 31.29 3.28 9.84
N PRO A 92 30.10 3.26 9.21
CA PRO A 92 28.88 3.54 9.93
C PRO A 92 28.69 2.49 11.02
N LYS A 93 28.23 2.93 12.19
CA LYS A 93 27.76 2.09 13.30
C LYS A 93 26.80 1.04 12.72
N GLN A 94 27.25 -0.22 12.64
CA GLN A 94 26.49 -1.32 12.05
C GLN A 94 25.23 -1.59 12.87
N LEU A 95 24.15 -1.96 12.17
CA LEU A 95 22.82 -2.21 12.71
C LEU A 95 22.88 -3.28 13.81
N GLU A 96 22.64 -2.88 15.05
CA GLU A 96 22.48 -3.76 16.21
C GLU A 96 21.02 -3.69 16.65
N GLY A 97 20.31 -4.82 16.64
CA GLY A 97 18.92 -4.94 17.10
C GLY A 97 17.95 -5.61 16.11
N GLU A 98 16.67 -5.57 16.48
CA GLU A 98 15.55 -5.99 15.62
C GLU A 98 15.36 -4.98 14.48
N ILE A 99 15.19 -5.47 13.25
CA ILE A 99 14.91 -4.66 12.07
C ILE A 99 13.43 -4.83 11.78
N LYS A 100 12.65 -3.80 12.13
CA LYS A 100 11.20 -3.80 11.97
C LYS A 100 10.68 -2.36 12.00
N SER A 101 9.71 -2.06 11.14
CA SER A 101 8.98 -0.79 11.22
C SER A 101 8.18 -0.65 12.52
N SER A 102 7.92 0.60 12.91
CA SER A 102 6.89 0.90 13.91
C SER A 102 5.49 0.46 13.42
N SER A 103 4.49 0.44 14.31
CA SER A 103 3.16 -0.09 13.95
C SER A 103 2.61 0.63 12.72
N ALA A 104 2.04 -0.13 11.77
CA ALA A 104 1.61 0.42 10.48
C ALA A 104 0.73 1.66 10.65
N ASP A 105 -0.16 1.66 11.66
CA ASP A 105 -1.03 2.79 11.92
C ASP A 105 -0.34 4.11 12.29
N SER A 106 0.82 4.04 12.93
CA SER A 106 1.60 5.21 13.34
C SER A 106 2.47 5.79 12.22
N VAL A 107 2.71 5.00 11.16
CA VAL A 107 3.57 5.35 10.04
C VAL A 107 2.72 5.98 8.94
N THR A 108 2.30 7.24 9.12
CA THR A 108 1.57 7.97 8.08
C THR A 108 2.12 9.37 7.91
N SER A 109 2.55 9.71 6.68
CA SER A 109 2.94 11.07 6.31
C SER A 109 1.77 12.02 6.52
N SER A 110 2.04 13.22 7.06
CA SER A 110 0.98 14.18 7.45
C SER A 110 0.03 14.53 6.30
N GLU A 111 0.53 14.59 5.07
CA GLU A 111 -0.24 14.90 3.86
C GLU A 111 -1.21 13.77 3.46
N LEU A 112 -0.93 12.53 3.88
CA LEU A 112 -1.69 11.34 3.52
C LEU A 112 -2.69 10.92 4.63
N SER A 113 -2.70 11.58 5.79
CA SER A 113 -3.63 11.25 6.88
C SER A 113 -5.10 11.34 6.44
N GLN A 114 -5.48 12.39 5.70
CA GLN A 114 -6.85 12.53 5.18
C GLN A 114 -7.20 11.46 4.14
N VAL A 115 -6.20 10.99 3.39
CA VAL A 115 -6.35 9.93 2.40
C VAL A 115 -6.60 8.60 3.12
N LYS A 116 -5.80 8.31 4.16
CA LYS A 116 -5.97 7.15 5.04
C LYS A 116 -7.36 7.14 5.69
N GLU A 117 -7.84 8.27 6.22
CA GLU A 117 -9.20 8.38 6.78
C GLU A 117 -10.29 8.04 5.76
N THR A 118 -10.12 8.49 4.51
CA THR A 118 -11.06 8.19 3.42
C THR A 118 -11.10 6.69 3.12
N PHE A 119 -9.95 6.03 3.12
CA PHE A 119 -9.85 4.58 2.94
C PHE A 119 -10.50 3.81 4.10
N LEU A 120 -10.27 4.23 5.34
CA LEU A 120 -10.88 3.62 6.52
C LEU A 120 -12.41 3.75 6.48
N ALA A 121 -12.93 4.94 6.15
CA ALA A 121 -14.37 5.16 6.00
C ALA A 121 -14.99 4.28 4.90
N ALA A 122 -14.33 4.19 3.74
CA ALA A 122 -14.75 3.31 2.65
C ALA A 122 -14.81 1.84 3.07
N HIS A 123 -13.81 1.38 3.82
CA HIS A 123 -13.79 0.02 4.34
C HIS A 123 -14.92 -0.24 5.33
N GLN A 124 -15.17 0.68 6.26
CA GLN A 124 -16.27 0.56 7.23
C GLN A 124 -17.64 0.50 6.54
N GLU A 125 -17.88 1.33 5.53
CA GLU A 125 -19.11 1.31 4.74
C GLU A 125 -19.28 -0.04 4.03
N LYS A 126 -18.22 -0.55 3.38
CA LYS A 126 -18.23 -1.87 2.74
C LYS A 126 -18.58 -2.99 3.73
N GLN A 127 -18.02 -2.97 4.93
CA GLN A 127 -18.33 -3.95 5.97
C GLN A 127 -19.79 -3.87 6.44
N ALA A 128 -20.33 -2.67 6.61
CA ALA A 128 -21.74 -2.48 6.98
C ALA A 128 -22.68 -3.07 5.91
N ILE A 129 -22.38 -2.82 4.62
CA ILE A 129 -23.12 -3.39 3.49
C ILE A 129 -23.04 -4.92 3.48
N LEU A 130 -21.84 -5.50 3.69
CA LEU A 130 -21.65 -6.95 3.72
C LEU A 130 -22.47 -7.66 4.80
N VAL A 131 -22.69 -7.00 5.95
CA VAL A 131 -23.56 -7.51 7.02
C VAL A 131 -25.04 -7.42 6.62
N GLU A 132 -25.45 -6.42 5.84
CA GLU A 132 -26.83 -6.22 5.41
C GLU A 132 -27.27 -7.15 4.27
N VAL A 133 -26.38 -7.45 3.31
CA VAL A 133 -26.65 -8.32 2.16
C VAL A 133 -27.34 -9.65 2.51
N PRO A 134 -26.86 -10.47 3.47
CA PRO A 134 -27.52 -11.74 3.80
C PRO A 134 -28.92 -11.54 4.40
N VAL A 135 -29.14 -10.46 5.17
CA VAL A 135 -30.44 -10.12 5.77
C VAL A 135 -31.45 -9.79 4.68
N VAL A 136 -31.08 -8.91 3.75
CA VAL A 136 -31.95 -8.49 2.63
C VAL A 136 -32.19 -9.67 1.69
N THR A 137 -31.17 -10.48 1.39
CA THR A 137 -31.30 -11.70 0.58
C THR A 137 -32.35 -12.66 1.16
N LYS A 138 -32.36 -12.83 2.49
CA LYS A 138 -33.40 -13.62 3.18
C LYS A 138 -34.79 -12.99 3.02
N GLN A 139 -34.91 -11.67 3.16
CA GLN A 139 -36.18 -10.96 2.96
C GLN A 139 -36.72 -11.09 1.52
N VAL A 140 -35.85 -11.04 0.50
CA VAL A 140 -36.25 -11.30 -0.90
C VAL A 140 -36.75 -12.72 -1.05
N ARG A 141 -36.07 -13.71 -0.45
CA ARG A 141 -36.48 -15.11 -0.48
C ARG A 141 -37.85 -15.32 0.17
N ASP A 142 -38.08 -14.73 1.34
CA ASP A 142 -39.36 -14.79 2.04
C ASP A 142 -40.47 -14.10 1.24
N ALA A 143 -40.20 -12.92 0.65
CA ALA A 143 -41.15 -12.22 -0.22
C ALA A 143 -41.49 -13.04 -1.48
N LYS A 144 -40.51 -13.71 -2.09
CA LYS A 144 -40.73 -14.63 -3.22
C LYS A 144 -41.63 -15.81 -2.83
N ARG A 145 -41.43 -16.40 -1.65
CA ARG A 145 -42.32 -17.46 -1.12
C ARG A 145 -43.74 -16.92 -0.92
N ASN A 146 -43.89 -15.76 -0.27
CA ASN A 146 -45.21 -15.18 0.00
C ASN A 146 -45.96 -14.82 -1.29
N ARG A 147 -45.25 -14.30 -2.30
CA ARG A 147 -45.76 -14.06 -3.65
C ARG A 147 -46.25 -15.34 -4.35
N LEU A 148 -45.54 -16.46 -4.17
CA LEU A 148 -45.97 -17.76 -4.70
C LEU A 148 -47.22 -18.26 -3.98
N LEU A 149 -47.23 -18.21 -2.65
CA LEU A 149 -48.37 -18.62 -1.83
C LEU A 149 -49.62 -17.77 -2.13
N SER A 150 -49.49 -16.45 -2.28
CA SER A 150 -50.63 -15.59 -2.58
C SER A 150 -51.30 -15.94 -3.93
N LYS A 151 -50.51 -16.42 -4.90
CA LYS A 151 -51.01 -16.89 -6.21
C LYS A 151 -51.63 -18.28 -6.13
N LEU A 152 -51.04 -19.19 -5.34
CA LEU A 152 -51.56 -20.54 -5.09
C LEU A 152 -52.90 -20.53 -4.35
N PHE A 153 -53.05 -19.66 -3.36
CA PHE A 153 -54.26 -19.58 -2.52
C PHE A 153 -55.33 -18.61 -3.07
N LEU A 154 -55.20 -18.14 -4.31
CA LEU A 154 -56.15 -17.22 -4.97
C LEU A 154 -56.57 -16.03 -4.09
N ILE A 155 -55.62 -15.48 -3.31
CA ILE A 155 -55.86 -14.28 -2.49
C ILE A 155 -55.87 -13.05 -3.40
N GLY A 156 -56.86 -12.99 -4.32
CA GLY A 156 -56.91 -12.11 -5.48
C GLY A 156 -56.79 -10.62 -5.17
N LEU A 157 -57.33 -10.19 -4.02
CA LEU A 157 -57.29 -8.79 -3.60
C LEU A 157 -55.89 -8.30 -3.17
N PHE A 158 -54.99 -9.22 -2.80
CA PHE A 158 -53.67 -8.88 -2.26
C PHE A 158 -52.50 -9.29 -3.16
N ILE A 159 -52.74 -9.93 -4.31
CA ILE A 159 -51.68 -10.37 -5.25
C ILE A 159 -50.75 -9.21 -5.62
N LYS A 160 -51.32 -8.05 -5.97
CA LYS A 160 -50.57 -6.86 -6.36
C LYS A 160 -49.63 -6.37 -5.25
N LYS A 161 -50.07 -6.43 -3.99
CA LYS A 161 -49.26 -6.04 -2.81
C LYS A 161 -48.04 -6.94 -2.63
N PHE A 162 -48.19 -8.25 -2.85
CA PHE A 162 -47.07 -9.20 -2.74
C PHE A 162 -46.12 -9.13 -3.95
N ASP A 163 -46.64 -8.84 -5.15
CA ASP A 163 -45.81 -8.54 -6.32
C ASP A 163 -44.98 -7.26 -6.12
N GLU A 164 -45.58 -6.19 -5.56
CA GLU A 164 -44.89 -4.93 -5.21
C GLU A 164 -43.84 -5.14 -4.10
N ASP A 165 -44.17 -5.85 -3.01
CA ASP A 165 -43.22 -6.13 -1.92
C ASP A 165 -42.00 -6.93 -2.39
N TYR A 166 -42.21 -7.96 -3.23
CA TYR A 166 -41.11 -8.70 -3.85
C TYR A 166 -40.25 -7.80 -4.74
N SER A 167 -40.88 -7.00 -5.59
CA SER A 167 -40.17 -6.12 -6.53
C SER A 167 -39.34 -5.07 -5.79
N ASN A 168 -39.89 -4.44 -4.75
CA ASN A 168 -39.18 -3.44 -3.94
C ASN A 168 -37.97 -4.05 -3.23
N LYS A 169 -38.10 -5.24 -2.63
CA LYS A 169 -37.00 -5.91 -1.94
C LYS A 169 -35.94 -6.44 -2.91
N ALA A 170 -36.34 -6.92 -4.08
CA ALA A 170 -35.41 -7.35 -5.13
C ALA A 170 -34.61 -6.16 -5.69
N ASN A 171 -35.29 -5.05 -6.00
CA ASN A 171 -34.64 -3.82 -6.45
C ASN A 171 -33.68 -3.25 -5.39
N TYR A 172 -34.07 -3.31 -4.11
CA TYR A 172 -33.20 -2.88 -3.01
C TYR A 172 -31.96 -3.78 -2.86
N LEU A 173 -32.12 -5.10 -3.00
CA LEU A 173 -30.99 -6.02 -3.02
C LEU A 173 -30.04 -5.71 -4.18
N ASP A 174 -30.56 -5.47 -5.37
CA ASP A 174 -29.76 -5.07 -6.53
C ASP A 174 -29.06 -3.72 -6.29
N GLU A 175 -29.71 -2.74 -5.66
CA GLU A 175 -29.10 -1.46 -5.29
C GLU A 175 -27.93 -1.66 -4.32
N ILE A 176 -28.09 -2.45 -3.25
CA ILE A 176 -27.02 -2.73 -2.29
C ILE A 176 -25.87 -3.49 -2.94
N LEU A 177 -26.14 -4.50 -3.78
CA LEU A 177 -25.10 -5.24 -4.48
C LEU A 177 -24.32 -4.34 -5.44
N ASN A 178 -25.01 -3.43 -6.14
CA ASN A 178 -24.37 -2.42 -6.96
C ASN A 178 -23.54 -1.44 -6.11
N GLN A 179 -24.01 -1.03 -4.93
CA GLN A 179 -23.21 -0.21 -4.00
C GLN A 179 -21.95 -0.94 -3.54
N LEU A 180 -22.04 -2.22 -3.19
CA LEU A 180 -20.90 -3.04 -2.77
C LEU A 180 -19.82 -3.10 -3.87
N VAL A 181 -20.20 -3.39 -5.12
CA VAL A 181 -19.27 -3.45 -6.26
C VAL A 181 -18.60 -2.09 -6.50
N ASN A 182 -19.35 -1.00 -6.31
CA ASN A 182 -18.86 0.36 -6.50
C ASN A 182 -18.18 0.94 -5.25
N CYS A 183 -18.18 0.27 -4.10
CA CYS A 183 -17.52 0.73 -2.88
C CYS A 183 -16.01 0.49 -3.00
N LYS A 184 -15.38 1.27 -3.86
CA LYS A 184 -13.95 1.28 -4.13
C LYS A 184 -13.45 2.71 -4.18
N VAL A 185 -12.26 2.94 -3.65
CA VAL A 185 -11.59 4.23 -3.81
C VAL A 185 -10.83 4.20 -5.12
N GLN A 186 -11.24 5.06 -6.06
CA GLN A 186 -10.53 5.20 -7.33
C GLN A 186 -9.32 6.11 -7.12
N LEU A 187 -8.13 5.61 -7.47
CA LEU A 187 -6.88 6.35 -7.46
C LEU A 187 -6.44 6.63 -8.89
N ASP A 188 -6.63 7.87 -9.34
CA ASP A 188 -6.09 8.33 -10.62
C ASP A 188 -4.87 9.22 -10.36
N ILE A 189 -3.70 8.74 -10.76
CA ILE A 189 -2.46 9.51 -10.64
C ILE A 189 -2.18 10.18 -11.97
N THR A 190 -2.20 11.51 -11.99
CA THR A 190 -1.80 12.27 -13.16
C THR A 190 -0.31 12.57 -13.06
N THR A 191 0.47 12.07 -14.01
CA THR A 191 1.92 12.25 -14.11
C THR A 191 2.30 12.86 -15.45
N ASP A 192 3.38 13.64 -15.48
CA ASP A 192 3.97 14.10 -16.73
C ASP A 192 4.73 12.97 -17.45
N ALA A 193 4.91 13.08 -18.77
CA ALA A 193 5.53 12.02 -19.59
C ALA A 193 6.94 11.62 -19.12
N SER A 194 7.71 12.56 -18.56
CA SER A 194 9.05 12.29 -18.01
C SER A 194 9.03 11.40 -16.77
N ILE A 195 7.98 11.52 -15.94
CA ILE A 195 7.77 10.75 -14.72
C ILE A 195 7.29 9.34 -15.08
N GLU A 196 6.43 9.22 -16.09
CA GLU A 196 5.97 7.92 -16.61
C GLU A 196 7.12 7.05 -17.12
N ILE A 197 8.08 7.62 -17.86
CA ILE A 197 9.26 6.90 -18.37
C ILE A 197 10.10 6.34 -17.20
N ARG A 198 10.31 7.15 -16.15
CA ARG A 198 11.09 6.73 -14.98
C ARG A 198 10.36 5.69 -14.14
N TYR A 199 9.04 5.82 -14.03
CA TYR A 199 8.22 4.82 -13.38
C TYR A 199 8.20 3.49 -14.14
N ALA A 200 8.16 3.53 -15.47
CA ALA A 200 8.29 2.33 -16.31
C ALA A 200 9.66 1.66 -16.13
N ALA A 201 10.75 2.43 -16.05
CA ALA A 201 12.08 1.91 -15.73
C ALA A 201 12.12 1.27 -14.33
N LEU A 202 11.50 1.91 -13.32
CA LEU A 202 11.36 1.36 -11.98
C LEU A 202 10.61 0.02 -12.01
N LYS A 203 9.45 -0.06 -12.68
CA LYS A 203 8.70 -1.30 -12.87
C LYS A 203 9.54 -2.40 -13.51
N SER A 204 10.23 -2.09 -14.61
CA SER A 204 11.09 -3.06 -15.29
C SER A 204 12.23 -3.58 -14.39
N SER A 205 12.86 -2.69 -13.61
CA SER A 205 13.88 -3.09 -12.64
C SER A 205 13.33 -3.93 -11.49
N PHE A 206 12.08 -3.68 -11.08
CA PHE A 206 11.39 -4.49 -10.08
C PHE A 206 11.06 -5.89 -10.60
N ASP A 207 10.64 -6.00 -11.87
CA ASP A 207 10.41 -7.30 -12.51
C ASP A 207 11.68 -8.15 -12.52
N GLU A 208 12.83 -7.53 -12.81
CA GLU A 208 14.14 -8.19 -12.76
C GLU A 208 14.50 -8.58 -11.32
N LEU A 209 14.31 -7.68 -10.36
CA LEU A 209 14.56 -7.94 -8.94
C LEU A 209 13.72 -9.10 -8.40
N SER A 210 12.43 -9.14 -8.76
CA SER A 210 11.48 -10.17 -8.30
C SER A 210 11.82 -11.58 -8.80
N ARG A 211 12.62 -11.69 -9.86
CA ARG A 211 13.12 -12.96 -10.42
C ARG A 211 14.41 -13.45 -9.75
N SER A 212 14.91 -12.75 -8.73
CA SER A 212 16.03 -13.24 -7.92
C SER A 212 15.70 -14.63 -7.35
N HIS A 213 16.63 -15.57 -7.46
CA HIS A 213 16.42 -16.96 -7.09
C HIS A 213 16.15 -17.13 -5.59
N LYS A 214 16.79 -16.31 -4.74
CA LYS A 214 16.45 -16.17 -3.34
C LYS A 214 16.30 -14.71 -2.95
N ILE A 215 15.22 -14.44 -2.24
CA ILE A 215 14.92 -13.14 -1.64
C ILE A 215 14.70 -13.40 -0.16
N TRP A 216 15.34 -12.58 0.67
CA TRP A 216 15.23 -12.70 2.11
C TRP A 216 14.78 -11.39 2.74
N ASP A 217 13.97 -11.52 3.77
CA ASP A 217 13.70 -10.48 4.74
C ASP A 217 14.69 -10.62 5.91
N LYS A 218 15.38 -9.54 6.27
CA LYS A 218 16.40 -9.51 7.31
C LYS A 218 15.79 -8.96 8.60
N THR A 219 15.46 -9.86 9.52
CA THR A 219 14.64 -9.55 10.70
C THR A 219 15.46 -9.06 11.91
N SER A 220 16.75 -9.39 11.97
CA SER A 220 17.67 -8.88 12.99
C SER A 220 19.13 -8.98 12.57
N SER A 221 19.95 -8.12 13.17
CA SER A 221 21.41 -8.13 13.05
C SER A 221 22.00 -7.94 14.44
N ASN A 222 22.69 -8.96 14.93
CA ASN A 222 23.35 -8.93 16.24
C ASN A 222 24.85 -9.16 16.10
N ARG A 223 25.64 -8.44 16.89
CA ARG A 223 27.09 -8.60 16.92
C ARG A 223 27.45 -9.93 17.58
N ASN A 224 28.38 -10.65 16.97
CA ASN A 224 28.76 -11.98 17.43
C ASN A 224 29.83 -11.86 18.53
N PHE A 225 29.43 -11.97 19.80
CA PHE A 225 30.35 -11.89 20.95
C PHE A 225 30.93 -13.24 21.38
N GLU A 226 30.31 -14.36 20.99
CA GLU A 226 30.61 -15.68 21.57
C GLU A 226 31.37 -16.62 20.64
N ASN A 227 31.29 -16.45 19.32
CA ASN A 227 31.91 -17.39 18.38
C ASN A 227 33.27 -16.89 17.85
N LYS A 228 34.30 -17.72 18.00
CA LYS A 228 35.61 -17.62 17.30
C LYS A 228 35.50 -17.89 15.77
N SER A 229 34.32 -17.69 15.20
CA SER A 229 34.05 -17.82 13.77
C SER A 229 34.41 -16.51 13.08
N SER A 230 34.88 -16.58 11.84
CA SER A 230 35.31 -15.43 11.02
C SER A 230 34.17 -14.43 10.68
N ALA A 231 32.92 -14.71 11.08
CA ALA A 231 31.76 -13.84 10.87
C ALA A 231 31.51 -12.92 12.07
N GLY A 232 31.66 -11.61 11.87
CA GLY A 232 31.50 -10.60 12.93
C GLY A 232 30.05 -10.36 13.43
N HIS A 233 29.03 -10.87 12.73
CA HIS A 233 27.61 -10.68 13.07
C HIS A 233 26.80 -11.96 12.81
N VAL A 234 25.78 -12.21 13.63
CA VAL A 234 24.74 -13.21 13.40
C VAL A 234 23.55 -12.48 12.75
N ILE A 235 23.22 -12.85 11.52
CA ILE A 235 22.11 -12.27 10.76
C ILE A 235 20.98 -13.29 10.73
N THR A 236 19.78 -12.89 11.17
CA THR A 236 18.57 -13.70 10.98
C THR A 236 17.89 -13.26 9.70
N ARG A 237 17.68 -14.20 8.77
CA ARG A 237 17.04 -13.95 7.49
C ARG A 237 15.97 -15.01 7.19
N THR A 238 14.82 -14.59 6.69
CA THR A 238 13.72 -15.49 6.34
C THR A 238 13.42 -15.35 4.85
N ILE A 239 13.14 -16.46 4.16
CA ILE A 239 12.79 -16.42 2.74
C ILE A 239 11.48 -15.63 2.56
N THR A 240 11.47 -14.72 1.59
CA THR A 240 10.29 -13.93 1.23
C THR A 240 10.13 -13.80 -0.29
N SER A 241 9.14 -13.04 -0.74
CA SER A 241 8.86 -12.86 -2.17
C SER A 241 8.45 -11.43 -2.53
N LEU A 242 8.65 -11.10 -3.79
CA LEU A 242 8.15 -9.89 -4.44
C LEU A 242 7.10 -10.28 -5.48
N SER A 243 6.11 -9.41 -5.67
CA SER A 243 5.14 -9.57 -6.77
C SER A 243 4.48 -8.23 -7.11
N HIS A 244 3.64 -8.23 -8.14
CA HIS A 244 2.68 -7.15 -8.36
C HIS A 244 1.37 -7.51 -7.67
N LYS A 245 0.85 -6.61 -6.84
CA LYS A 245 -0.42 -6.82 -6.13
C LYS A 245 -1.25 -5.55 -6.07
N ASN A 246 -2.56 -5.74 -6.12
CA ASN A 246 -3.54 -4.72 -5.82
C ASN A 246 -4.13 -4.97 -4.41
N ILE A 247 -4.50 -3.89 -3.72
CA ILE A 247 -5.23 -3.97 -2.45
C ILE A 247 -6.73 -3.82 -2.75
N GLU A 248 -7.56 -4.80 -2.36
CA GLU A 248 -8.96 -4.96 -2.81
C GLU A 248 -9.85 -3.69 -2.76
N PHE A 249 -9.63 -2.79 -1.79
CA PHE A 249 -10.40 -1.55 -1.64
C PHE A 249 -9.82 -0.35 -2.42
N ILE A 250 -8.64 -0.52 -3.02
CA ILE A 250 -7.95 0.45 -3.85
C ILE A 250 -8.13 0.05 -5.31
N ASN A 251 -9.00 0.77 -6.01
CA ASN A 251 -9.10 0.63 -7.46
C ASN A 251 -8.11 1.58 -8.12
N ALA A 252 -6.91 1.07 -8.41
CA ALA A 252 -5.88 1.78 -9.14
C ALA A 252 -5.70 1.12 -10.51
N ASP A 253 -5.40 1.92 -11.54
CA ASP A 253 -5.13 1.43 -12.90
C ASP A 253 -3.80 0.64 -13.02
N PHE A 254 -3.04 0.55 -11.93
CA PHE A 254 -1.76 -0.13 -11.85
C PHE A 254 -1.67 -0.96 -10.57
N ASP A 255 -0.99 -2.10 -10.69
CA ASP A 255 -0.60 -2.90 -9.54
C ASP A 255 0.55 -2.24 -8.78
N ALA A 256 0.58 -2.44 -7.46
CA ALA A 256 1.66 -1.99 -6.60
C ALA A 256 2.86 -2.93 -6.71
N LEU A 257 4.06 -2.36 -6.60
CA LEU A 257 5.27 -3.16 -6.37
C LEU A 257 5.23 -3.65 -4.93
N TYR A 258 5.00 -4.94 -4.74
CA TYR A 258 4.73 -5.53 -3.45
C TYR A 258 5.95 -6.26 -2.89
N PHE A 259 6.33 -5.88 -1.67
CA PHE A 259 7.34 -6.52 -0.85
C PHE A 259 6.66 -7.23 0.31
N LYS A 260 6.75 -8.57 0.32
CA LYS A 260 6.23 -9.36 1.43
C LYS A 260 7.18 -9.27 2.62
N ASN A 261 6.67 -8.87 3.77
CA ASN A 261 7.40 -8.84 5.02
C ASN A 261 7.09 -10.10 5.86
N GLN A 262 8.04 -10.54 6.68
CA GLN A 262 7.93 -11.70 7.56
C GLN A 262 7.80 -11.32 9.04
N ASN A 263 8.25 -10.14 9.45
CA ASN A 263 8.20 -9.69 10.85
C ASN A 263 7.44 -8.36 11.06
N GLY A 264 6.94 -7.73 10.00
CA GLY A 264 6.21 -6.47 10.01
C GLY A 264 5.18 -6.35 8.88
N SER A 265 4.88 -5.12 8.51
CA SER A 265 3.88 -4.80 7.48
C SER A 265 4.42 -5.02 6.08
N ASP A 266 3.58 -5.56 5.20
CA ASP A 266 3.88 -5.65 3.78
C ASP A 266 3.99 -4.25 3.16
N ILE A 267 4.94 -4.04 2.25
CA ILE A 267 5.12 -2.75 1.56
C ILE A 267 4.50 -2.81 0.17
N TYR A 268 3.54 -1.93 -0.10
CA TYR A 268 2.92 -1.74 -1.41
C TYR A 268 3.35 -0.38 -1.98
N ILE A 269 4.23 -0.38 -2.97
CA ILE A 269 4.73 0.85 -3.59
C ILE A 269 3.87 1.19 -4.82
N TYR A 270 3.17 2.32 -4.74
CA TYR A 270 2.43 2.93 -5.84
C TYR A 270 3.23 4.11 -6.42
N PRO A 271 2.85 4.67 -7.57
CA PRO A 271 3.42 5.92 -8.04
C PRO A 271 3.19 7.01 -6.97
N GLY A 272 4.27 7.48 -6.36
CA GLY A 272 4.26 8.66 -5.49
C GLY A 272 4.03 8.42 -3.99
N PHE A 273 3.46 7.27 -3.59
CA PHE A 273 3.39 6.87 -2.18
C PHE A 273 3.53 5.35 -2.02
N ALA A 274 3.83 4.91 -0.80
CA ALA A 274 3.82 3.52 -0.38
C ALA A 274 2.78 3.30 0.72
N ILE A 275 2.22 2.09 0.79
CA ILE A 275 1.35 1.65 1.89
C ILE A 275 2.06 0.55 2.66
N LEU A 276 2.15 0.72 3.97
CA LEU A 276 2.60 -0.30 4.92
C LEU A 276 1.35 -1.00 5.42
N PHE A 277 1.09 -2.22 4.98
CA PHE A 277 -0.22 -2.85 5.14
C PHE A 277 -0.15 -4.08 6.05
N ASP A 278 -0.83 -4.01 7.21
CA ASP A 278 -1.10 -5.19 8.06
C ASP A 278 -2.51 -5.71 7.80
N SER A 279 -3.49 -4.81 7.81
CA SER A 279 -4.90 -5.13 7.58
C SER A 279 -5.67 -3.91 7.09
N HIS A 280 -6.93 -4.11 6.70
CA HIS A 280 -7.79 -3.02 6.25
C HIS A 280 -8.04 -1.90 7.28
N GLN A 281 -7.83 -2.19 8.57
CA GLN A 281 -8.00 -1.21 9.65
C GLN A 281 -6.66 -0.69 10.19
N ASN A 282 -5.56 -1.40 9.90
CA ASN A 282 -4.22 -1.07 10.38
C ASN A 282 -3.26 -1.01 9.19
N PHE A 283 -3.04 0.19 8.69
CA PHE A 283 -2.11 0.45 7.60
C PHE A 283 -1.54 1.88 7.67
N GLY A 284 -0.30 2.02 7.23
CA GLY A 284 0.41 3.28 7.11
C GLY A 284 0.48 3.76 5.67
N MET A 285 0.55 5.07 5.45
CA MET A 285 0.77 5.65 4.12
C MET A 285 1.95 6.61 4.15
N VAL A 286 2.98 6.34 3.34
CA VAL A 286 4.21 7.13 3.32
C VAL A 286 4.44 7.70 1.92
N SER A 287 4.70 9.00 1.81
CA SER A 287 5.09 9.61 0.54
C SER A 287 6.45 9.06 0.07
N LEU A 288 6.62 8.73 -1.22
CA LEU A 288 7.89 8.16 -1.70
C LEU A 288 9.13 9.04 -1.46
N PRO A 289 9.04 10.39 -1.51
CA PRO A 289 10.14 11.26 -1.10
C PRO A 289 10.60 11.08 0.35
N GLU A 290 9.71 10.64 1.25
CA GLU A 290 10.03 10.36 2.66
C GLU A 290 10.53 8.92 2.87
N LEU A 291 10.22 8.01 1.94
CA LEU A 291 10.68 6.62 1.95
C LEU A 291 12.03 6.50 1.25
N LYS A 292 13.11 6.68 2.02
CA LYS A 292 14.50 6.60 1.58
C LYS A 292 14.86 5.14 1.32
N LEU A 293 15.39 4.85 0.13
CA LEU A 293 15.93 3.54 -0.24
C LEU A 293 17.45 3.63 -0.42
N SER A 294 18.17 2.83 0.36
CA SER A 294 19.63 2.68 0.19
C SER A 294 19.99 1.26 -0.25
N PHE A 295 21.05 1.18 -1.07
CA PHE A 295 21.62 -0.10 -1.52
C PHE A 295 22.97 -0.34 -0.88
N ARG A 296 23.24 -1.57 -0.46
CA ARG A 296 24.54 -2.00 0.06
C ARG A 296 24.93 -3.34 -0.55
N SER A 297 26.21 -3.52 -0.81
CA SER A 297 26.78 -4.82 -1.16
C SER A 297 27.23 -5.53 0.11
N THR A 298 26.73 -6.74 0.35
CA THR A 298 27.09 -7.55 1.51
C THR A 298 27.91 -8.76 1.08
N ARG A 299 29.02 -8.99 1.79
CA ARG A 299 29.82 -10.23 1.68
C ARG A 299 29.30 -11.21 2.72
N PHE A 300 28.71 -12.32 2.27
CA PHE A 300 28.09 -13.31 3.13
C PHE A 300 28.85 -14.62 3.07
N LEU A 301 29.08 -15.25 4.23
CA LEU A 301 29.64 -16.58 4.32
C LEU A 301 28.49 -17.58 4.14
N GLU A 302 28.36 -18.14 2.94
CA GLU A 302 27.24 -19.02 2.62
C GLU A 302 27.62 -20.48 2.94
N GLU A 303 26.96 -21.03 3.95
CA GLU A 303 27.12 -22.44 4.34
C GLU A 303 26.02 -23.33 3.75
N GLU A 304 24.96 -22.73 3.19
CA GLU A 304 23.87 -23.44 2.51
C GLU A 304 24.12 -23.56 0.99
N ILE A 305 23.07 -24.00 0.27
CA ILE A 305 23.06 -24.02 -1.18
C ILE A 305 23.06 -22.58 -1.72
N ILE A 306 24.12 -22.26 -2.46
CA ILE A 306 24.32 -20.99 -3.14
C ILE A 306 23.31 -20.87 -4.29
N PRO A 307 22.54 -19.77 -4.35
CA PRO A 307 21.67 -19.48 -5.49
C PRO A 307 22.45 -19.40 -6.81
N GLN A 308 21.84 -19.86 -7.91
CA GLN A 308 22.50 -19.87 -9.23
C GLN A 308 22.82 -18.48 -9.78
N ASP A 309 22.07 -17.46 -9.34
CA ASP A 309 22.23 -16.06 -9.73
C ASP A 309 23.15 -15.27 -8.78
N ALA A 310 23.74 -15.93 -7.78
CA ALA A 310 24.63 -15.29 -6.83
C ALA A 310 26.09 -15.34 -7.28
N THR A 311 26.85 -14.29 -6.99
CA THR A 311 28.26 -14.19 -7.36
C THR A 311 29.16 -14.62 -6.22
N VAL A 312 29.98 -15.66 -6.41
CA VAL A 312 31.01 -16.08 -5.46
C VAL A 312 32.25 -15.21 -5.66
N ILE A 313 32.56 -14.36 -4.69
CA ILE A 313 33.65 -13.36 -4.75
C ILE A 313 34.92 -13.81 -4.02
N GLY A 314 34.89 -14.99 -3.39
CA GLY A 314 36.04 -15.54 -2.70
C GLY A 314 35.68 -16.78 -1.91
N ARG A 315 36.66 -17.28 -1.16
CA ARG A 315 36.51 -18.42 -0.24
C ARG A 315 37.31 -18.12 1.03
N THR A 316 36.79 -18.55 2.17
CA THR A 316 37.50 -18.55 3.44
C THR A 316 37.49 -19.95 4.04
N TRP A 317 38.18 -20.17 5.15
CA TRP A 317 38.14 -21.43 5.89
C TRP A 317 37.17 -21.34 7.06
N ALA A 318 36.51 -22.44 7.40
CA ALA A 318 35.59 -22.51 8.54
C ALA A 318 36.29 -22.20 9.88
N LYS A 319 37.59 -22.53 9.97
CA LYS A 319 38.47 -22.16 11.08
C LYS A 319 39.71 -21.45 10.53
N VAL A 320 39.90 -20.19 10.90
CA VAL A 320 41.04 -19.37 10.46
C VAL A 320 41.93 -18.98 11.63
N ASN A 321 43.22 -18.87 11.37
CA ASN A 321 44.16 -18.18 12.24
C ASN A 321 43.90 -16.66 12.22
N LYS A 322 44.56 -15.90 13.10
CA LYS A 322 44.41 -14.43 13.17
C LYS A 322 44.78 -13.70 11.86
N ASP A 323 45.57 -14.34 11.01
CA ASP A 323 46.01 -13.85 9.69
C ASP A 323 45.09 -14.30 8.54
N GLY A 324 44.00 -15.02 8.82
CA GLY A 324 43.06 -15.53 7.81
C GLY A 324 43.46 -16.86 7.15
N THR A 325 44.64 -17.40 7.47
CA THR A 325 45.10 -18.70 6.95
C THR A 325 44.34 -19.88 7.58
N PRO A 326 44.23 -21.05 6.93
CA PRO A 326 43.55 -22.21 7.51
C PRO A 326 44.23 -22.66 8.80
N ASP A 327 43.46 -22.78 9.88
CA ASP A 327 43.95 -23.44 11.09
C ASP A 327 44.05 -24.95 10.84
N ARG A 328 45.29 -25.42 10.64
CA ARG A 328 45.63 -26.80 10.30
C ARG A 328 45.45 -27.78 11.45
N ARG A 329 45.17 -27.31 12.67
CA ARG A 329 44.87 -28.17 13.83
C ARG A 329 43.51 -28.86 13.69
N PHE A 330 42.62 -28.31 12.86
CA PHE A 330 41.32 -28.90 12.58
C PHE A 330 41.40 -29.85 11.39
N LYS A 331 41.31 -31.15 11.67
CA LYS A 331 41.45 -32.25 10.68
C LYS A 331 40.45 -32.19 9.51
N ALA A 332 39.29 -31.55 9.70
CA ALA A 332 38.23 -31.41 8.68
C ALA A 332 37.81 -29.94 8.51
N ASN A 333 38.79 -29.03 8.37
CA ASN A 333 38.51 -27.62 8.12
C ASN A 333 38.04 -27.40 6.67
N ARG A 334 36.74 -27.18 6.46
CA ARG A 334 36.18 -26.95 5.11
C ARG A 334 36.35 -25.51 4.66
N GLN A 335 36.41 -25.29 3.34
CA GLN A 335 36.29 -23.96 2.77
C GLN A 335 34.83 -23.52 2.70
N ILE A 336 34.56 -22.29 3.13
CA ILE A 336 33.26 -21.63 3.05
C ILE A 336 33.32 -20.57 1.94
N PRO A 337 32.42 -20.65 0.93
CA PRO A 337 32.28 -19.63 -0.10
C PRO A 337 31.89 -18.27 0.50
N ILE A 338 32.51 -17.21 -0.02
CA ILE A 338 32.12 -15.83 0.24
C ILE A 338 31.29 -15.38 -0.95
N VAL A 339 30.00 -15.18 -0.73
CA VAL A 339 29.03 -14.79 -1.77
C VAL A 339 28.71 -13.31 -1.63
N GLN A 340 28.51 -12.64 -2.75
CA GLN A 340 28.06 -11.26 -2.79
C GLN A 340 26.54 -11.22 -2.96
N TYR A 341 25.88 -10.57 -2.01
CA TYR A 341 24.45 -10.31 -2.05
C TYR A 341 24.17 -8.80 -2.07
N GLY A 342 23.03 -8.42 -2.65
CA GLY A 342 22.53 -7.05 -2.60
C GLY A 342 21.59 -6.86 -1.41
N GLU A 343 21.78 -5.80 -0.64
CA GLU A 343 20.85 -5.38 0.42
C GLU A 343 20.14 -4.08 0.02
N LEU A 344 18.83 -4.06 0.21
CA LEU A 344 17.97 -2.89 0.08
C LEU A 344 17.42 -2.52 1.45
N GLU A 345 17.70 -1.30 1.90
CA GLU A 345 17.23 -0.76 3.18
C GLU A 345 16.23 0.37 2.90
N PHE A 346 14.98 0.18 3.32
CA PHE A 346 13.92 1.18 3.34
C PHE A 346 13.88 1.86 4.70
N LYS A 347 13.93 3.20 4.71
CA LYS A 347 13.81 4.02 5.92
C LYS A 347 12.91 5.22 5.70
N SER A 348 12.16 5.63 6.73
CA SER A 348 11.48 6.92 6.74
C SER A 348 11.50 7.54 8.12
N ASP A 349 11.38 8.86 8.16
CA ASP A 349 11.36 9.62 9.41
C ASP A 349 10.05 9.35 10.19
N SER A 350 9.01 8.85 9.50
CA SER A 350 7.75 8.36 10.08
C SER A 350 7.86 6.98 10.76
N GLY A 351 9.03 6.32 10.71
CA GLY A 351 9.28 5.07 11.43
C GLY A 351 9.22 3.80 10.58
N VAL A 352 9.36 3.89 9.25
CA VAL A 352 9.66 2.71 8.41
C VAL A 352 11.12 2.32 8.62
N PHE A 353 11.36 1.03 8.84
CA PHE A 353 12.70 0.46 8.79
C PHE A 353 12.65 -1.02 8.41
N GLU A 354 12.93 -1.32 7.13
CA GLU A 354 12.87 -2.66 6.57
C GLU A 354 14.11 -2.96 5.73
N VAL A 355 14.63 -4.18 5.79
CA VAL A 355 15.83 -4.58 5.04
C VAL A 355 15.60 -5.90 4.31
N PHE A 356 15.72 -5.85 2.99
CA PHE A 356 15.63 -7.03 2.12
C PHE A 356 17.00 -7.36 1.54
N MET A 357 17.28 -8.66 1.41
CA MET A 357 18.51 -9.17 0.81
C MET A 357 18.19 -10.03 -0.41
N PHE A 358 19.01 -9.91 -1.45
CA PHE A 358 18.78 -10.51 -2.76
C PHE A 358 20.00 -11.28 -3.22
N SER A 359 19.77 -12.49 -3.75
CA SER A 359 20.82 -13.30 -4.35
C SER A 359 21.42 -12.64 -5.60
N ASN A 360 20.58 -12.03 -6.43
CA ASN A 360 20.99 -11.25 -7.58
C ASN A 360 21.40 -9.81 -7.17
N HIS A 361 22.69 -9.63 -6.91
CA HIS A 361 23.28 -8.34 -6.53
C HIS A 361 23.01 -7.21 -7.56
N GLU A 362 23.17 -7.49 -8.84
CA GLU A 362 23.03 -6.48 -9.90
C GLU A 362 21.59 -6.01 -10.06
N ALA A 363 20.62 -6.93 -9.98
CA ALA A 363 19.21 -6.59 -10.03
C ALA A 363 18.81 -5.67 -8.86
N ALA A 364 19.29 -5.96 -7.65
CA ALA A 364 19.05 -5.12 -6.46
C ALA A 364 19.65 -3.72 -6.63
N LYS A 365 20.89 -3.64 -7.12
CA LYS A 365 21.57 -2.36 -7.41
C LYS A 365 20.81 -1.54 -8.44
N LYS A 366 20.37 -2.18 -9.53
CA LYS A 366 19.62 -1.55 -10.63
C LYS A 366 18.25 -1.03 -10.15
N PHE A 367 17.55 -1.80 -9.32
CA PHE A 367 16.28 -1.37 -8.73
C PHE A 367 16.47 -0.14 -7.83
N ALA A 368 17.46 -0.14 -6.94
CA ALA A 368 17.74 1.01 -6.08
C ALA A 368 18.08 2.27 -6.89
N ALA A 369 18.88 2.14 -7.95
CA ALA A 369 19.18 3.25 -8.85
C ALA A 369 17.92 3.79 -9.54
N SER A 370 17.06 2.90 -10.05
CA SER A 370 15.82 3.27 -10.73
C SER A 370 14.81 3.92 -9.77
N TYR A 371 14.72 3.42 -8.54
CA TYR A 371 13.88 4.00 -7.49
C TYR A 371 14.35 5.41 -7.13
N ASN A 372 15.64 5.60 -6.85
CA ASN A 372 16.18 6.91 -6.49
C ASN A 372 16.11 7.90 -7.67
N ALA A 373 16.29 7.44 -8.91
CA ALA A 373 16.09 8.25 -10.11
C ALA A 373 14.61 8.64 -10.33
N TYR A 374 13.67 7.83 -9.86
CA TYR A 374 12.25 8.14 -9.88
C TYR A 374 11.88 9.13 -8.78
N VAL A 375 12.28 8.87 -7.53
CA VAL A 375 12.01 9.73 -6.37
C VAL A 375 12.64 11.12 -6.51
N SER A 376 13.84 11.23 -7.08
CA SER A 376 14.48 12.54 -7.32
C SER A 376 13.66 13.45 -8.25
N THR A 377 12.92 12.89 -9.23
CA THR A 377 12.02 13.72 -10.05
C THR A 377 10.83 14.28 -9.30
N MET A 378 10.53 13.72 -8.13
CA MET A 378 9.48 14.20 -7.23
C MET A 378 9.95 15.35 -6.35
N GLN A 379 11.26 15.46 -6.13
CA GLN A 379 11.86 16.49 -5.27
C GLN A 379 12.32 17.72 -6.06
N ALA A 380 12.46 17.61 -7.38
CA ALA A 380 12.88 18.72 -8.23
C ALA A 380 11.75 19.77 -8.39
N PRO A 381 12.01 21.07 -8.18
CA PRO A 381 11.09 22.12 -8.61
C PRO A 381 11.08 22.16 -10.13
N ASN A 382 9.89 22.11 -10.74
CA ASN A 382 9.72 22.31 -12.18
C ASN A 382 10.24 23.70 -12.56
N HIS A 383 11.44 23.77 -13.14
CA HIS A 383 11.87 24.93 -13.91
C HIS A 383 11.21 24.86 -15.28
N ASN A 384 10.13 25.63 -15.47
CA ASN A 384 9.66 26.08 -16.77
C ASN A 384 9.21 27.53 -16.64
#